data_AF-A0A9D9HQC2-F1
#
_entry.id   AF-A0A9D9HQC2-F1
#
_cell.length_a   1.000
_cell.length_b   1.000
_cell.length_c   1.000
_cell.angle_alpha   90.00
_cell.angle_beta   90.00
_cell.angle_gamma   90.00
#
_symmetry.space_group_name_H-M   'P 1'
#
loop_
_entity.id
_entity.type
_entity.pdbx_description
1 polymer ?
#
loop_
_entity_poly.entity_id
_entity_poly.type
_entity_poly.pdbx_seq_one_letter_code
_entity_poly.pdbx_strand_id
1 'polypeptide(L)'
;MKKLCFVFFVFLLFQIHAQVSDSYYLDWNSPFCGGFDAAVFDNWFVKASYDADNIPCYVFFMPQDGREWVYLSENKAVMDGTKDQNTVATGISFPEKITVSDVEITVYCGWNPLFPEGMDSYPGDFIERFRFYQFKGDAKILGMGVSLDNYIFAVDTYSKLVFAYGGISKTEKKFGREVPCAYVPVEGIPLCKTSFFYENDPIGFVTQSGKVVLYNEYKEAMIRTGGVDFLPGVKDKNRRTAVFSEDGAGCSPFLNKQNYEGVFFETVLCSR
;
A
#
# COMPACT_ATOMS: atom_id res chain seq x y z
N MET A 1 43.83 -16.31 -43.93
CA MET A 1 43.36 -16.09 -42.54
C MET A 1 43.26 -14.60 -42.24
N LYS A 2 42.10 -13.95 -42.43
CA LYS A 2 41.78 -12.58 -41.92
C LYS A 2 40.36 -12.07 -42.27
N LYS A 3 39.39 -12.95 -42.56
CA LYS A 3 38.01 -12.54 -42.92
C LYS A 3 36.88 -13.24 -42.14
N LEU A 4 37.21 -14.01 -41.09
CA LEU A 4 36.21 -14.77 -40.34
C LEU A 4 35.90 -14.22 -38.92
N CYS A 5 36.61 -13.21 -38.43
CA CYS A 5 36.38 -12.64 -37.09
C CYS A 5 35.41 -11.46 -37.05
N PHE A 6 35.17 -10.76 -38.16
CA PHE A 6 34.36 -9.52 -38.13
C PHE A 6 32.84 -9.81 -38.11
N VAL A 7 32.40 -10.91 -38.71
CA VAL A 7 30.96 -11.27 -38.78
C VAL A 7 30.43 -11.80 -37.44
N PHE A 8 31.27 -12.50 -36.67
CA PHE A 8 30.88 -12.99 -35.34
C PHE A 8 30.74 -11.88 -34.30
N PHE A 9 31.53 -10.80 -34.41
CA PHE A 9 31.47 -9.69 -33.45
C PHE A 9 30.22 -8.81 -33.64
N VAL A 10 29.73 -8.67 -34.89
CA VAL A 10 28.50 -7.93 -35.18
C VAL A 10 27.25 -8.71 -34.76
N PHE A 11 27.25 -10.04 -34.89
CA PHE A 11 26.15 -10.89 -34.38
C PHE A 11 26.08 -10.94 -32.85
N LEU A 12 27.22 -10.90 -32.16
CA LEU A 12 27.25 -10.85 -30.69
C LEU A 12 26.77 -9.48 -30.17
N LEU A 13 27.08 -8.38 -30.87
CA LEU A 13 26.57 -7.04 -30.54
C LEU A 13 25.06 -6.90 -30.81
N PHE A 14 24.52 -7.59 -31.82
CA PHE A 14 23.07 -7.63 -32.08
C PHE A 14 22.31 -8.50 -31.07
N GLN A 15 22.90 -9.58 -30.54
CA GLN A 15 22.30 -10.34 -29.44
C GLN A 15 22.35 -9.61 -28.10
N ILE A 16 23.35 -8.77 -27.87
CA ILE A 16 23.41 -7.95 -26.64
C ILE A 16 22.43 -6.76 -26.71
N HIS A 17 22.13 -6.22 -27.90
CA HIS A 17 21.10 -5.17 -28.06
C HIS A 17 19.65 -5.67 -28.00
N ALA A 18 19.40 -6.98 -28.14
CA ALA A 18 18.05 -7.55 -28.06
C ALA A 18 17.63 -7.98 -26.64
N GLN A 19 18.47 -7.78 -25.62
CA GLN A 19 18.11 -8.02 -24.21
C GLN A 19 17.77 -6.74 -23.42
N VAL A 20 17.61 -5.61 -24.09
CA VAL A 20 17.24 -4.34 -23.45
C VAL A 20 16.05 -3.70 -24.16
N SER A 21 14.87 -4.34 -24.09
CA SER A 21 13.58 -3.64 -24.30
C SER A 21 12.32 -4.43 -23.93
N ASP A 22 12.40 -5.57 -23.24
CA ASP A 22 11.18 -6.18 -22.69
C ASP A 22 10.85 -5.47 -21.37
N SER A 23 10.25 -4.29 -21.48
CA SER A 23 9.43 -3.77 -20.40
C SER A 23 8.35 -4.80 -20.16
N TYR A 24 8.50 -5.63 -19.13
CA TYR A 24 7.41 -6.46 -18.63
C TYR A 24 6.25 -5.53 -18.31
N TYR A 25 5.29 -5.40 -19.23
CA TYR A 25 4.04 -4.73 -18.96
C TYR A 25 3.36 -5.56 -17.87
N LEU A 26 3.42 -5.07 -16.64
CA LEU A 26 2.70 -5.66 -15.53
C LEU A 26 1.22 -5.56 -15.84
N ASP A 27 0.53 -6.71 -15.90
CA ASP A 27 -0.92 -6.74 -15.94
C ASP A 27 -1.44 -6.43 -14.54
N TRP A 28 -1.64 -5.15 -14.25
CA TRP A 28 -2.14 -4.65 -12.97
C TRP A 28 -3.54 -5.14 -12.60
N ASN A 29 -4.26 -5.75 -13.54
CA ASN A 29 -5.58 -6.34 -13.32
C ASN A 29 -5.54 -7.87 -13.24
N SER A 30 -4.35 -8.48 -13.21
CA SER A 30 -4.22 -9.91 -12.97
C SER A 30 -4.18 -10.19 -11.45
N PRO A 31 -4.92 -11.21 -10.96
CA PRO A 31 -4.77 -11.66 -9.57
C PRO A 31 -3.36 -12.20 -9.29
N PHE A 32 -2.61 -12.60 -10.32
CA PHE A 32 -1.23 -13.09 -10.23
C PHE A 32 -0.16 -12.00 -10.44
N CYS A 33 -0.55 -10.72 -10.59
CA CYS A 33 0.42 -9.64 -10.70
C CYS A 33 1.34 -9.61 -9.47
N GLY A 34 2.63 -9.37 -9.69
CA GLY A 34 3.66 -9.49 -8.64
C GLY A 34 4.14 -10.92 -8.38
N GLY A 35 3.65 -11.91 -9.14
CA GLY A 35 4.16 -13.29 -9.11
C GLY A 35 3.50 -14.19 -8.06
N PHE A 36 2.40 -13.76 -7.45
CA PHE A 36 1.64 -14.56 -6.49
C PHE A 36 0.14 -14.25 -6.53
N ASP A 37 -0.66 -15.25 -6.17
CA ASP A 37 -2.12 -15.20 -6.18
C ASP A 37 -2.65 -14.17 -5.17
N ALA A 38 -3.63 -13.37 -5.58
CA ALA A 38 -4.35 -12.42 -4.73
C ALA A 38 -5.10 -13.09 -3.56
N ALA A 39 -5.49 -14.36 -3.70
CA ALA A 39 -6.23 -15.09 -2.66
C ALA A 39 -5.46 -15.25 -1.34
N VAL A 40 -4.12 -15.05 -1.33
CA VAL A 40 -3.33 -15.11 -0.09
C VAL A 40 -3.72 -14.02 0.91
N PHE A 41 -4.22 -12.87 0.45
CA PHE A 41 -4.61 -11.75 1.31
C PHE A 41 -5.81 -12.06 2.20
N ASP A 42 -6.68 -13.00 1.79
CA ASP A 42 -7.86 -13.36 2.58
C ASP A 42 -7.50 -14.07 3.89
N ASN A 43 -6.30 -14.66 3.94
CA ASN A 43 -5.82 -15.36 5.13
C ASN A 43 -4.76 -14.56 5.88
N TRP A 44 -4.05 -13.62 5.23
CA TRP A 44 -2.94 -12.90 5.87
C TRP A 44 -3.42 -11.97 6.98
N PHE A 45 -2.72 -12.07 8.11
CA PHE A 45 -2.81 -11.15 9.24
C PHE A 45 -1.80 -10.01 9.03
N VAL A 46 -2.03 -8.85 9.65
CA VAL A 46 -1.14 -7.67 9.51
C VAL A 46 -0.61 -7.22 10.85
N LYS A 47 0.70 -7.01 10.94
CA LYS A 47 1.27 -6.23 12.06
C LYS A 47 1.81 -4.90 11.57
N ALA A 48 1.74 -3.90 12.43
CA ALA A 48 2.21 -2.56 12.20
C ALA A 48 3.13 -2.12 13.33
N SER A 49 4.29 -1.61 12.95
CA SER A 49 5.22 -0.94 13.84
C SER A 49 5.64 0.39 13.26
N TYR A 50 6.14 1.29 14.09
CA TYR A 50 6.65 2.59 13.68
C TYR A 50 8.09 2.72 14.14
N ASP A 51 8.96 3.21 13.25
CA ASP A 51 10.35 3.44 13.57
C ASP A 51 10.58 4.78 14.28
N ALA A 52 11.84 5.10 14.55
CA ALA A 52 12.24 6.31 15.24
C ALA A 52 11.92 7.60 14.47
N ASP A 53 11.58 7.52 13.18
CA ASP A 53 11.18 8.66 12.34
C ASP A 53 9.66 8.67 12.10
N ASN A 54 8.89 7.87 12.87
CA ASN A 54 7.46 7.63 12.69
C ASN A 54 7.11 7.04 11.31
N ILE A 55 8.08 6.44 10.62
CA ILE A 55 7.82 5.75 9.36
C ILE A 55 7.18 4.41 9.70
N PRO A 56 6.02 4.09 9.12
CA PRO A 56 5.40 2.83 9.39
C PRO A 56 6.16 1.65 8.74
N CYS A 57 6.06 0.50 9.39
CA CYS A 57 6.57 -0.78 8.95
C CYS A 57 5.44 -1.80 9.04
N TYR A 58 5.00 -2.32 7.90
CA TYR A 58 3.90 -3.27 7.83
C TYR A 58 4.38 -4.63 7.35
N VAL A 59 3.84 -5.69 7.95
CA VAL A 59 4.13 -7.06 7.55
C VAL A 59 2.86 -7.88 7.59
N PHE A 60 2.53 -8.48 6.44
CA PHE A 60 1.56 -9.55 6.33
C PHE A 60 2.19 -10.87 6.74
N PHE A 61 1.43 -11.73 7.42
CA PHE A 61 1.90 -13.05 7.84
C PHE A 61 0.75 -14.05 7.99
N MET A 62 1.08 -15.34 7.97
CA MET A 62 0.17 -16.39 8.45
C MET A 62 0.30 -16.55 9.96
N PRO A 63 -0.79 -16.44 10.74
CA PRO A 63 -0.75 -16.81 12.15
C PRO A 63 -0.35 -18.29 12.29
N GLN A 64 0.48 -18.59 13.29
CA GLN A 64 0.97 -19.95 13.58
C GLN A 64 0.25 -20.58 14.79
N ASP A 65 -0.64 -19.82 15.41
CA ASP A 65 -1.39 -20.17 16.62
C ASP A 65 -2.83 -20.59 16.32
N GLY A 66 -3.17 -20.77 15.04
CA GLY A 66 -4.47 -21.31 14.59
C GLY A 66 -5.64 -20.34 14.71
N ARG A 67 -5.39 -19.06 15.04
CA ARG A 67 -6.43 -18.03 15.02
C ARG A 67 -6.80 -17.65 13.59
N GLU A 68 -8.04 -17.26 13.43
CA GLU A 68 -8.64 -16.84 12.16
C GLU A 68 -9.22 -15.42 12.31
N TRP A 69 -9.50 -14.78 11.18
CA TRP A 69 -10.22 -13.51 11.17
C TRP A 69 -11.60 -13.67 11.80
N VAL A 70 -11.97 -12.76 12.70
CA VAL A 70 -13.32 -12.70 13.28
C VAL A 70 -14.17 -11.78 12.42
N TYR A 71 -15.04 -12.37 11.60
CA TYR A 71 -15.94 -11.63 10.73
C TYR A 71 -17.06 -10.96 11.53
N LEU A 72 -17.19 -9.65 11.37
CA LEU A 72 -18.28 -8.84 11.93
C LEU A 72 -19.40 -8.61 10.92
N SER A 73 -19.07 -8.63 9.63
CA SER A 73 -19.98 -8.64 8.49
C SER A 73 -19.29 -9.25 7.27
N GLU A 74 -19.99 -9.33 6.14
CA GLU A 74 -19.42 -9.80 4.86
C GLU A 74 -18.14 -9.04 4.44
N ASN A 75 -18.06 -7.75 4.76
CA ASN A 75 -17.00 -6.85 4.29
C ASN A 75 -16.12 -6.31 5.42
N LYS A 76 -16.25 -6.86 6.65
CA LYS A 76 -15.50 -6.40 7.82
C LYS A 76 -15.09 -7.57 8.70
N ALA A 77 -13.80 -7.65 9.00
CA ALA A 77 -13.26 -8.60 9.96
C ALA A 77 -12.24 -7.95 10.89
N VAL A 78 -12.02 -8.57 12.05
CA VAL A 78 -11.07 -8.10 13.06
C VAL A 78 -10.15 -9.21 13.53
N MET A 79 -8.99 -8.83 14.04
CA MET A 79 -8.07 -9.73 14.73
C MET A 79 -7.46 -9.05 15.96
N ASP A 80 -7.20 -9.85 16.99
CA ASP A 80 -6.38 -9.45 18.14
C ASP A 80 -4.90 -9.52 17.74
N GLY A 81 -4.26 -8.36 17.59
CA GLY A 81 -2.86 -8.22 17.24
C GLY A 81 -1.91 -8.12 18.45
N THR A 82 -2.40 -8.26 19.68
CA THR A 82 -1.64 -7.90 20.89
C THR A 82 -0.34 -8.68 21.04
N LYS A 83 -0.30 -9.92 20.54
CA LYS A 83 0.88 -10.81 20.61
C LYS A 83 1.83 -10.66 19.42
N ASP A 84 1.55 -9.78 18.47
CA ASP A 84 2.25 -9.72 17.17
C ASP A 84 3.42 -8.74 17.12
N GLN A 85 3.89 -8.29 18.30
CA GLN A 85 5.06 -7.43 18.46
C GLN A 85 4.92 -6.10 17.71
N ASN A 86 3.71 -5.53 17.73
CA ASN A 86 3.46 -4.16 17.28
C ASN A 86 4.19 -3.18 18.21
N THR A 87 4.93 -2.23 17.65
CA THR A 87 5.73 -1.27 18.44
C THR A 87 5.61 0.14 17.91
N VAL A 88 5.70 1.13 18.80
CA VAL A 88 5.86 2.54 18.44
C VAL A 88 7.15 3.11 19.03
N ALA A 89 7.75 4.07 18.33
CA ALA A 89 8.86 4.83 18.88
C ALA A 89 8.38 5.81 19.96
N THR A 90 9.19 5.99 21.01
CA THR A 90 8.87 6.86 22.14
C THR A 90 9.37 8.28 21.98
N GLY A 91 10.32 8.50 21.07
CA GLY A 91 11.02 9.78 20.92
C GLY A 91 12.01 10.12 22.04
N ILE A 92 12.31 9.17 22.94
CA ILE A 92 13.33 9.31 23.98
C ILE A 92 14.40 8.22 23.84
N SER A 93 15.57 8.41 24.45
CA SER A 93 16.71 7.49 24.32
C SER A 93 16.49 6.12 24.97
N PHE A 94 15.64 6.03 25.99
CA PHE A 94 15.36 4.76 26.65
C PHE A 94 14.00 4.74 27.38
N PRO A 95 13.11 3.77 27.10
CA PRO A 95 13.18 2.85 25.96
C PRO A 95 12.94 3.59 24.64
N GLU A 96 13.68 3.27 23.58
CA GLU A 96 13.50 3.88 22.24
C GLU A 96 12.17 3.49 21.59
N LYS A 97 11.72 2.24 21.85
CA LYS A 97 10.47 1.69 21.37
C LYS A 97 9.71 1.01 22.50
N ILE A 98 8.39 1.04 22.42
CA ILE A 98 7.50 0.33 23.33
C ILE A 98 6.54 -0.56 22.54
N THR A 99 6.15 -1.67 23.14
CA THR A 99 5.12 -2.55 22.60
C THR A 99 3.75 -1.89 22.77
N VAL A 100 2.90 -2.04 21.76
CA VAL A 100 1.50 -1.62 21.80
C VAL A 100 0.67 -2.74 22.43
N SER A 101 -0.13 -2.43 23.44
CA SER A 101 -1.09 -3.34 24.06
C SER A 101 -2.48 -3.19 23.43
N ASP A 102 -3.37 -4.14 23.71
CA ASP A 102 -4.79 -4.06 23.35
C ASP A 102 -5.00 -3.81 21.85
N VAL A 103 -4.20 -4.50 21.03
CA VAL A 103 -4.15 -4.24 19.59
C VAL A 103 -5.32 -4.91 18.90
N GLU A 104 -6.11 -4.12 18.19
CA GLU A 104 -7.14 -4.59 17.27
C GLU A 104 -6.78 -4.11 15.86
N ILE A 105 -6.67 -5.06 14.94
CA ILE A 105 -6.58 -4.74 13.51
C ILE A 105 -7.91 -5.07 12.88
N THR A 106 -8.52 -4.07 12.25
CA THR A 106 -9.72 -4.25 11.43
C THR A 106 -9.34 -4.22 9.96
N VAL A 107 -9.87 -5.16 9.19
CA VAL A 107 -9.84 -5.15 7.73
C VAL A 107 -11.23 -4.89 7.18
N TYR A 108 -11.32 -4.00 6.21
CA TYR A 108 -12.51 -3.74 5.42
C TYR A 108 -12.27 -4.18 3.97
N CYS A 109 -13.11 -5.08 3.47
CA CYS A 109 -12.99 -5.66 2.13
C CYS A 109 -13.95 -4.93 1.19
N GLY A 110 -13.45 -4.41 0.07
CA GLY A 110 -14.34 -3.75 -0.90
C GLY A 110 -14.95 -2.42 -0.43
N TRP A 111 -14.54 -1.91 0.73
CA TRP A 111 -15.19 -0.77 1.36
C TRP A 111 -14.17 0.12 2.07
N ASN A 112 -14.10 1.40 1.67
CA ASN A 112 -13.27 2.40 2.35
C ASN A 112 -14.03 2.93 3.58
N PRO A 113 -13.56 2.66 4.81
CA PRO A 113 -14.25 3.08 6.04
C PRO A 113 -14.24 4.60 6.27
N LEU A 114 -13.41 5.35 5.55
CA LEU A 114 -13.36 6.80 5.61
C LEU A 114 -14.21 7.47 4.52
N PHE A 115 -14.77 6.71 3.57
CA PHE A 115 -15.46 7.30 2.43
C PHE A 115 -16.60 8.22 2.91
N PRO A 116 -16.69 9.47 2.40
CA PRO A 116 -17.65 10.43 2.89
C PRO A 116 -19.09 9.92 2.77
N GLU A 117 -19.87 10.05 3.84
CA GLU A 117 -21.32 9.87 3.75
C GLU A 117 -21.89 10.83 2.70
N GLY A 118 -22.63 10.29 1.72
CA GLY A 118 -23.31 11.07 0.68
C GLY A 118 -22.50 11.35 -0.61
N MET A 119 -21.31 10.77 -0.79
CA MET A 119 -20.63 10.74 -2.09
C MET A 119 -21.10 9.53 -2.93
N ASP A 120 -21.25 9.70 -4.24
CA ASP A 120 -21.54 8.59 -5.16
C ASP A 120 -20.44 7.53 -5.03
N SER A 121 -20.83 6.26 -5.01
CA SER A 121 -19.94 5.12 -4.81
C SER A 121 -18.71 5.15 -5.72
N TYR A 122 -17.65 4.43 -5.33
CA TYR A 122 -16.56 4.16 -6.27
C TYR A 122 -17.10 3.55 -7.57
N PRO A 123 -16.58 3.96 -8.74
CA PRO A 123 -17.06 3.46 -10.02
C PRO A 123 -16.66 1.99 -10.23
N GLY A 124 -17.66 1.16 -10.56
CA GLY A 124 -17.50 -0.26 -10.87
C GLY A 124 -17.04 -1.12 -9.70
N ASP A 125 -16.81 -2.41 -9.99
CA ASP A 125 -16.44 -3.42 -8.98
C ASP A 125 -14.95 -3.35 -8.58
N PHE A 126 -14.26 -2.28 -9.01
CA PHE A 126 -12.82 -2.09 -8.79
C PHE A 126 -12.46 -2.05 -7.30
N ILE A 127 -13.36 -1.51 -6.48
CA ILE A 127 -13.16 -1.39 -5.04
C ILE A 127 -13.07 -2.75 -4.35
N GLU A 128 -13.71 -3.80 -4.88
CA GLU A 128 -13.78 -5.16 -4.29
C GLU A 128 -12.39 -5.80 -4.12
N ARG A 129 -11.43 -5.37 -4.96
CA ARG A 129 -10.04 -5.83 -4.91
C ARG A 129 -9.25 -5.24 -3.74
N PHE A 130 -9.78 -4.22 -3.09
CA PHE A 130 -9.09 -3.53 -2.02
C PHE A 130 -9.36 -4.14 -0.65
N ARG A 131 -8.33 -4.09 0.19
CA ARG A 131 -8.39 -4.34 1.63
C ARG A 131 -7.89 -3.10 2.34
N PHE A 132 -8.73 -2.50 3.19
CA PHE A 132 -8.40 -1.31 3.98
C PHE A 132 -8.14 -1.73 5.40
N TYR A 133 -6.98 -1.36 5.95
CA TYR A 133 -6.59 -1.75 7.30
C TYR A 133 -6.68 -0.56 8.25
N GLN A 134 -7.22 -0.81 9.44
CA GLN A 134 -7.25 0.11 10.59
C GLN A 134 -6.56 -0.55 11.78
N PHE A 135 -5.69 0.20 12.44
CA PHE A 135 -4.95 -0.21 13.64
C PHE A 135 -5.47 0.55 14.85
N LYS A 136 -5.86 -0.18 15.88
CA LYS A 136 -6.12 0.38 17.21
C LYS A 136 -5.23 -0.29 18.25
N GLY A 137 -4.89 0.45 19.30
CA GLY A 137 -4.18 -0.10 20.45
C GLY A 137 -3.72 0.98 21.41
N ASP A 138 -3.05 0.58 22.48
CA ASP A 138 -2.54 1.49 23.50
C ASP A 138 -1.02 1.40 23.60
N ALA A 139 -0.34 2.54 23.62
CA ALA A 139 1.08 2.60 23.94
C ALA A 139 1.27 3.29 25.30
N LYS A 140 1.94 2.61 26.24
CA LYS A 140 2.10 3.04 27.64
C LYS A 140 3.57 3.12 28.01
N ILE A 141 3.98 4.25 28.59
CA ILE A 141 5.33 4.47 29.13
C ILE A 141 5.25 5.29 30.41
N LEU A 142 5.92 4.82 31.48
CA LEU A 142 6.01 5.50 32.77
C LEU A 142 4.64 5.94 33.35
N GLY A 143 3.59 5.14 33.15
CA GLY A 143 2.23 5.43 33.62
C GLY A 143 1.44 6.41 32.75
N MET A 144 2.03 6.92 31.66
CA MET A 144 1.37 7.75 30.65
C MET A 144 0.98 6.89 29.44
N GLY A 145 -0.27 7.00 28.99
CA GLY A 145 -0.81 6.24 27.85
C GLY A 145 -1.19 7.13 26.67
N VAL A 146 -1.05 6.59 25.47
CA VAL A 146 -1.68 7.10 24.24
C VAL A 146 -2.49 5.98 23.61
N SER A 147 -3.75 6.27 23.30
CA SER A 147 -4.55 5.40 22.44
C SER A 147 -4.27 5.76 20.99
N LEU A 148 -4.01 4.74 20.21
CA LEU A 148 -3.69 4.80 18.80
C LEU A 148 -4.95 4.39 18.03
N ASP A 149 -5.32 5.18 17.02
CA ASP A 149 -6.38 4.87 16.06
C ASP A 149 -5.90 5.34 14.68
N ASN A 150 -5.13 4.46 14.02
CA ASN A 150 -4.44 4.76 12.78
C ASN A 150 -5.11 4.04 11.61
N TYR A 151 -5.55 4.79 10.61
CA TYR A 151 -5.96 4.24 9.34
C TYR A 151 -4.70 3.97 8.53
N ILE A 152 -4.38 2.68 8.36
CA ILE A 152 -3.02 2.25 8.10
C ILE A 152 -2.65 2.44 6.62
N PHE A 153 -3.33 1.68 5.75
CA PHE A 153 -3.16 1.69 4.30
C PHE A 153 -4.25 0.85 3.65
N ALA A 154 -4.43 1.05 2.34
CA ALA A 154 -5.23 0.19 1.49
C ALA A 154 -4.29 -0.62 0.59
N VAL A 155 -4.58 -1.89 0.37
CA VAL A 155 -3.88 -2.73 -0.61
C VAL A 155 -4.83 -3.12 -1.70
N ASP A 156 -4.42 -2.92 -2.95
CA ASP A 156 -5.06 -3.59 -4.07
C ASP A 156 -4.48 -5.01 -4.18
N THR A 157 -5.30 -6.02 -3.89
CA THR A 157 -4.87 -7.42 -3.86
C THR A 157 -4.40 -7.93 -5.22
N TYR A 158 -4.78 -7.26 -6.32
CA TYR A 158 -4.37 -7.63 -7.67
C TYR A 158 -3.00 -7.02 -8.00
N SER A 159 -2.89 -5.69 -8.08
CA SER A 159 -1.64 -5.01 -8.38
C SER A 159 -0.57 -5.12 -7.28
N LYS A 160 -0.96 -5.56 -6.07
CA LYS A 160 -0.11 -5.61 -4.87
C LYS A 160 0.38 -4.23 -4.40
N LEU A 161 -0.12 -3.15 -5.01
CA LEU A 161 0.24 -1.79 -4.64
C LEU A 161 -0.47 -1.37 -3.35
N VAL A 162 0.24 -0.55 -2.58
CA VAL A 162 -0.23 0.00 -1.30
C VAL A 162 -0.51 1.48 -1.49
N PHE A 163 -1.66 1.93 -1.00
CA PHE A 163 -2.14 3.30 -1.12
C PHE A 163 -2.46 3.87 0.26
N ALA A 164 -2.19 5.16 0.45
CA ALA A 164 -2.78 5.90 1.56
C ALA A 164 -4.20 6.31 1.17
N TYR A 165 -5.19 5.95 1.99
CA TYR A 165 -6.61 6.23 1.75
C TYR A 165 -7.22 7.23 2.74
N GLY A 166 -6.46 7.60 3.78
CA GLY A 166 -6.80 8.67 4.71
C GLY A 166 -5.68 9.71 4.79
N GLY A 167 -6.03 10.98 4.90
CA GLY A 167 -5.12 12.04 5.31
C GLY A 167 -5.27 12.34 6.80
N ILE A 168 -4.18 12.69 7.45
CA ILE A 168 -4.17 13.03 8.87
C ILE A 168 -4.89 14.37 9.06
N SER A 169 -5.93 14.39 9.89
CA SER A 169 -6.72 15.60 10.17
C SER A 169 -6.50 16.14 11.58
N LYS A 170 -5.97 15.31 12.48
CA LYS A 170 -5.63 15.70 13.85
C LYS A 170 -4.43 14.91 14.36
N THR A 171 -3.56 15.61 15.08
CA THR A 171 -2.48 15.03 15.87
C THR A 171 -2.67 15.33 17.35
N GLU A 172 -2.06 14.51 18.19
CA GLU A 172 -1.87 14.80 19.60
C GLU A 172 -0.40 14.75 19.97
N LYS A 173 0.06 15.73 20.77
CA LYS A 173 1.42 15.72 21.30
C LYS A 173 1.53 14.75 22.46
N LYS A 174 2.28 13.66 22.28
CA LYS A 174 2.55 12.63 23.29
C LYS A 174 4.03 12.25 23.23
N PHE A 175 4.64 12.06 24.39
CA PHE A 175 6.07 11.71 24.49
C PHE A 175 7.00 12.65 23.70
N GLY A 176 6.65 13.94 23.65
CA GLY A 176 7.44 14.95 22.93
C GLY A 176 7.24 14.96 21.40
N ARG A 177 6.36 14.12 20.85
CA ARG A 177 6.09 14.00 19.41
C ARG A 177 4.62 14.13 19.08
N GLU A 178 4.33 14.49 17.85
CA GLU A 178 2.97 14.44 17.33
C GLU A 178 2.65 13.02 16.88
N VAL A 179 1.48 12.54 17.29
CA VAL A 179 0.95 11.24 16.94
C VAL A 179 -0.39 11.45 16.23
N PRO A 180 -0.58 10.94 15.01
CA PRO A 180 -1.88 10.98 14.34
C PRO A 180 -2.97 10.30 15.17
N CYS A 181 -4.14 10.93 15.27
CA CYS A 181 -5.27 10.36 16.02
C CYS A 181 -6.63 10.57 15.34
N ALA A 182 -6.67 11.27 14.22
CA ALA A 182 -7.86 11.34 13.37
C ALA A 182 -7.46 11.47 11.90
N TYR A 183 -8.33 10.95 11.04
CA TYR A 183 -8.12 10.90 9.60
C TYR A 183 -9.38 11.37 8.88
N VAL A 184 -9.18 11.94 7.70
CA VAL A 184 -10.23 12.27 6.74
C VAL A 184 -10.01 11.46 5.46
N PRO A 185 -11.05 11.14 4.69
CA PRO A 185 -10.88 10.53 3.37
C PRO A 185 -9.99 11.43 2.51
N VAL A 186 -9.13 10.81 1.71
CA VAL A 186 -8.26 11.56 0.81
C VAL A 186 -9.06 12.35 -0.21
N GLU A 187 -10.22 11.85 -0.64
CA GLU A 187 -11.17 12.54 -1.52
C GLU A 187 -11.68 13.87 -0.92
N GLY A 188 -11.63 14.02 0.41
CA GLY A 188 -11.99 15.24 1.13
C GLY A 188 -10.87 16.27 1.23
N ILE A 189 -9.63 15.93 0.87
CA ILE A 189 -8.47 16.82 0.96
C ILE A 189 -8.43 17.72 -0.28
N PRO A 190 -8.31 19.06 -0.15
CA PRO A 190 -8.38 19.98 -1.28
C PRO A 190 -7.43 19.67 -2.44
N LEU A 191 -6.23 19.18 -2.15
CA LEU A 191 -5.22 18.80 -3.16
C LEU A 191 -5.53 17.47 -3.85
N CYS A 192 -6.38 16.64 -3.27
CA CYS A 192 -6.70 15.28 -3.72
C CYS A 192 -8.15 15.17 -4.23
N LYS A 193 -8.96 16.22 -4.10
CA LYS A 193 -10.41 16.25 -4.32
C LYS A 193 -10.86 15.79 -5.71
N THR A 194 -9.95 15.76 -6.68
CA THR A 194 -10.23 15.40 -8.07
C THR A 194 -9.91 13.94 -8.40
N SER A 195 -9.51 13.13 -7.42
CA SER A 195 -9.06 11.76 -7.65
C SER A 195 -9.51 10.81 -6.54
N PHE A 196 -9.88 9.58 -6.91
CA PHE A 196 -10.09 8.52 -5.92
C PHE A 196 -8.75 8.12 -5.29
N PHE A 197 -8.76 7.58 -4.06
CA PHE A 197 -7.53 7.24 -3.36
C PHE A 197 -6.55 6.36 -4.18
N TYR A 198 -7.09 5.44 -4.99
CA TYR A 198 -6.30 4.52 -5.81
C TYR A 198 -5.72 5.16 -7.07
N GLU A 199 -6.12 6.37 -7.42
CA GLU A 199 -5.54 7.14 -8.54
C GLU A 199 -4.31 7.95 -8.10
N ASN A 200 -4.15 8.19 -6.80
CA ASN A 200 -2.95 8.82 -6.24
C ASN A 200 -1.72 7.90 -6.36
N ASP A 201 -0.53 8.48 -6.33
CA ASP A 201 0.71 7.71 -6.39
C ASP A 201 0.75 6.68 -5.23
N PRO A 202 0.97 5.38 -5.50
CA PRO A 202 1.07 4.37 -4.45
C PRO A 202 2.27 4.66 -3.55
N ILE A 203 2.14 4.31 -2.26
CA ILE A 203 3.18 4.51 -1.25
C ILE A 203 4.16 3.32 -1.14
N GLY A 204 3.81 2.19 -1.75
CA GLY A 204 4.61 0.98 -1.72
C GLY A 204 3.94 -0.20 -2.40
N PHE A 205 4.44 -1.41 -2.13
CA PHE A 205 3.90 -2.67 -2.64
C PHE A 205 4.11 -3.82 -1.64
N VAL A 206 3.32 -4.88 -1.80
CA VAL A 206 3.42 -6.11 -1.01
C VAL A 206 4.17 -7.17 -1.80
N THR A 207 5.12 -7.83 -1.15
CA THR A 207 5.86 -8.96 -1.72
C THR A 207 5.21 -10.29 -1.38
N GLN A 208 5.56 -11.37 -2.10
CA GLN A 208 5.06 -12.72 -1.81
C GLN A 208 5.36 -13.19 -0.38
N SER A 209 6.42 -12.69 0.26
CA SER A 209 6.73 -13.02 1.65
C SER A 209 5.84 -12.30 2.68
N GLY A 210 4.93 -11.45 2.23
CA GLY A 210 4.08 -10.61 3.06
C GLY A 210 4.75 -9.31 3.52
N LYS A 211 6.03 -9.07 3.20
CA LYS A 211 6.67 -7.78 3.49
C LYS A 211 6.02 -6.67 2.66
N VAL A 212 5.63 -5.58 3.32
CA VAL A 212 5.30 -4.32 2.64
C VAL A 212 6.59 -3.52 2.45
N VAL A 213 6.89 -3.20 1.20
CA VAL A 213 8.02 -2.35 0.82
C VAL A 213 7.47 -0.98 0.48
N LEU A 214 7.71 -0.01 1.38
CA LEU A 214 7.41 1.40 1.12
C LEU A 214 8.47 1.99 0.19
N TYR A 215 8.04 2.81 -0.76
CA TYR A 215 8.98 3.50 -1.64
C TYR A 215 9.83 4.51 -0.88
N ASN A 216 11.10 4.66 -1.27
CA ASN A 216 12.01 5.64 -0.66
C ASN A 216 11.43 7.06 -0.72
N GLU A 217 10.80 7.42 -1.83
CA GLU A 217 10.14 8.72 -1.98
C GLU A 217 9.02 8.97 -0.94
N TYR A 218 8.30 7.92 -0.53
CA TYR A 218 7.30 8.01 0.54
C TYR A 218 7.98 8.16 1.90
N LYS A 219 9.00 7.35 2.19
CA LYS A 219 9.77 7.43 3.44
C LYS A 219 10.38 8.82 3.64
N GLU A 220 10.99 9.37 2.60
CA GLU A 220 11.55 10.74 2.60
C GLU A 220 10.47 11.80 2.84
N ALA A 221 9.26 11.61 2.29
CA ALA A 221 8.14 12.49 2.55
C ALA A 221 7.67 12.41 4.01
N MET A 222 7.61 11.21 4.59
CA MET A 222 7.30 11.02 6.01
C MET A 222 8.35 11.69 6.90
N ILE A 223 9.64 11.48 6.64
CA ILE A 223 10.73 12.15 7.39
C ILE A 223 10.60 13.67 7.30
N ARG A 224 10.42 14.21 6.09
CA ARG A 224 10.30 15.66 5.86
C ARG A 224 9.11 16.29 6.58
N THR A 225 8.03 15.54 6.77
CA THR A 225 6.78 15.99 7.39
C THR A 225 6.66 15.58 8.86
N GLY A 226 7.71 15.01 9.46
CA GLY A 226 7.66 14.46 10.82
C GLY A 226 6.63 13.34 11.00
N GLY A 227 6.19 12.72 9.91
CA GLY A 227 5.18 11.66 9.86
C GLY A 227 3.74 12.11 10.07
N VAL A 228 3.47 13.43 10.06
CA VAL A 228 2.12 13.96 10.39
C VAL A 228 1.47 14.79 9.28
N ASP A 229 2.25 15.39 8.39
CA ASP A 229 1.74 16.26 7.31
C ASP A 229 1.87 15.62 5.90
N PHE A 230 2.04 14.29 5.82
CA PHE A 230 2.03 13.62 4.53
C PHE A 230 0.64 13.68 3.90
N LEU A 231 0.59 14.13 2.64
CA LEU A 231 -0.62 14.12 1.82
C LEU A 231 -0.40 13.22 0.60
N PRO A 232 -1.26 12.21 0.36
CA PRO A 232 -1.24 11.44 -0.87
C PRO A 232 -1.67 12.31 -2.03
N GLY A 233 -1.18 12.02 -3.23
CA GLY A 233 -1.51 12.81 -4.40
C GLY A 233 -0.78 12.31 -5.63
N VAL A 234 -1.17 12.84 -6.78
CA VAL A 234 -0.45 12.64 -8.03
C VAL A 234 0.62 13.72 -8.15
N LYS A 235 1.90 13.34 -8.04
CA LYS A 235 2.99 14.33 -8.06
C LYS A 235 3.26 14.89 -9.45
N ASP A 236 3.29 14.01 -10.44
CA ASP A 236 3.43 14.36 -11.86
C ASP A 236 2.81 13.26 -12.72
N LYS A 237 1.77 13.61 -13.47
CA LYS A 237 0.98 12.69 -14.31
C LYS A 237 1.81 12.07 -15.45
N ASN A 238 2.98 12.60 -15.77
CA ASN A 238 3.84 12.12 -16.85
C ASN A 238 4.93 11.16 -16.37
N ARG A 239 4.99 10.87 -15.06
CA ARG A 239 5.94 9.89 -14.52
C ARG A 239 5.57 8.49 -15.03
N ARG A 240 6.58 7.64 -15.07
CA ARG A 240 6.38 6.19 -15.23
C ARG A 240 5.42 5.67 -14.17
N THR A 241 4.71 4.60 -14.50
CA THR A 241 3.96 3.82 -13.52
C THR A 241 4.89 3.28 -12.44
N ALA A 242 4.38 3.17 -11.21
CA ALA A 242 5.09 2.55 -10.11
C ALA A 242 5.50 1.10 -10.44
N VAL A 243 6.60 0.62 -9.86
CA VAL A 243 7.11 -0.76 -10.08
C VAL A 243 7.50 -1.41 -8.75
N PHE A 244 7.71 -2.73 -8.73
CA PHE A 244 8.10 -3.49 -7.54
C PHE A 244 9.60 -3.36 -7.21
N SER A 245 10.02 -2.14 -6.86
CA SER A 245 11.36 -1.82 -6.36
C SER A 245 11.27 -0.69 -5.34
N GLU A 246 12.18 -0.62 -4.37
CA GLU A 246 12.16 0.42 -3.34
C GLU A 246 12.33 1.85 -3.92
N ASP A 247 13.08 1.97 -5.01
CA ASP A 247 13.21 3.19 -5.84
C ASP A 247 12.17 3.25 -6.97
N GLY A 248 11.16 2.40 -6.89
CA GLY A 248 10.13 2.16 -7.90
C GLY A 248 8.97 3.16 -7.89
N ALA A 249 9.05 4.25 -7.13
CA ALA A 249 7.98 5.24 -7.03
C ALA A 249 7.60 5.81 -8.40
N GLY A 250 6.29 5.96 -8.62
CA GLY A 250 5.72 6.43 -9.88
C GLY A 250 4.22 6.61 -9.76
N CYS A 251 3.55 6.86 -10.89
CA CYS A 251 2.11 7.02 -10.92
C CYS A 251 1.37 5.72 -10.63
N SER A 252 0.18 5.85 -10.06
CA SER A 252 -0.77 4.74 -10.03
C SER A 252 -1.03 4.24 -11.45
N PRO A 253 -1.07 2.91 -11.67
CA PRO A 253 -1.57 2.35 -12.93
C PRO A 253 -3.06 2.63 -13.15
N PHE A 254 -3.74 3.28 -12.20
CA PHE A 254 -5.15 3.60 -12.23
C PHE A 254 -5.48 5.08 -12.45
N LEU A 255 -4.46 5.93 -12.48
CA LEU A 255 -4.61 7.35 -12.71
C LEU A 255 -5.32 7.65 -14.05
N ASN A 256 -6.44 8.38 -14.00
CA ASN A 256 -7.25 8.79 -15.16
C ASN A 256 -7.76 7.62 -16.01
N LYS A 257 -8.14 6.51 -15.37
CA LYS A 257 -8.84 5.39 -16.03
C LYS A 257 -10.34 5.65 -16.22
N GLN A 258 -10.74 6.88 -16.59
CA GLN A 258 -12.12 7.16 -17.03
C GLN A 258 -12.43 6.71 -18.48
N ASN A 259 -11.58 5.86 -19.10
CA ASN A 259 -11.85 5.20 -20.38
C ASN A 259 -12.30 3.73 -20.24
N TYR A 260 -12.89 3.34 -19.11
CA TYR A 260 -13.37 1.96 -18.88
C TYR A 260 -14.81 1.71 -19.38
N GLU A 261 -15.24 2.46 -20.39
CA GLU A 261 -16.20 1.98 -21.38
C GLU A 261 -15.47 1.82 -22.72
N GLY A 262 -15.16 0.59 -23.13
CA GLY A 262 -14.78 0.31 -24.52
C GLY A 262 -13.46 -0.41 -24.77
N VAL A 263 -13.13 -1.47 -24.03
CA VAL A 263 -12.36 -2.60 -24.63
C VAL A 263 -12.89 -3.91 -24.04
N PHE A 264 -14.12 -4.27 -24.40
CA PHE A 264 -14.48 -5.68 -24.46
C PHE A 264 -13.67 -6.26 -25.63
N PHE A 265 -12.80 -7.22 -25.36
CA PHE A 265 -12.17 -8.01 -26.40
C PHE A 265 -13.28 -8.75 -27.18
N GLU A 266 -13.66 -8.24 -28.36
CA GLU A 266 -14.18 -9.12 -29.40
C GLU A 266 -13.03 -10.01 -29.85
N THR A 267 -12.84 -11.12 -29.14
CA THR A 267 -12.28 -12.32 -29.74
C THR A 267 -13.46 -13.25 -30.03
N VAL A 268 -14.26 -12.90 -31.05
CA VAL A 268 -15.11 -13.89 -31.70
C VAL A 268 -14.30 -14.46 -32.85
N LEU A 269 -13.82 -15.68 -32.59
CA LEU A 269 -13.49 -16.69 -33.57
C LEU A 269 -14.44 -16.61 -34.77
N CYS A 270 -13.90 -16.45 -35.97
CA CYS A 270 -14.53 -17.06 -37.14
C CYS A 270 -13.46 -17.63 -38.06
N SER A 271 -13.04 -18.84 -37.73
CA SER A 271 -12.73 -19.85 -38.73
C SER A 271 -14.04 -20.33 -39.36
N ARG A 272 -14.27 -20.00 -40.63
CA ARG A 272 -14.90 -20.84 -41.65
C ARG A 272 -14.73 -20.20 -43.02
#